data_AF-A0A2P7B8Y7-F1
#
_entry.id   AF-A0A2P7B8Y7-F1
#
_cell.length_a   1.000
_cell.length_b   1.000
_cell.length_c   1.000
_cell.angle_alpha   90.00
_cell.angle_beta   90.00
_cell.angle_gamma   90.00
#
_symmetry.space_group_name_H-M   'P 1'
#
loop_
_entity.id
_entity.type
_entity.pdbx_description
1 polymer ?
#
loop_
_entity_poly.entity_id
_entity_poly.type
_entity_poly.pdbx_seq_one_letter_code
_entity_poly.pdbx_strand_id
1 'polypeptide(L)'
;MNARSLLSTLSAAIMLCNAFDGTANAQGFAGLGTTAEGFAVPQPGIALNFSVDHGPHPNYRIEWWYLTANLKSGDGTEYGVQWTLFRSALAPGEKTGWSSPQVWMGHAALTTQRQQYVAERLARGGVGQAGVTASPFAAWIGDWQMQSLVGGSQQDALSDIELKAAGAKFRYDLRLHATGPLVLQGQNGYSVKSAKGQASYYYSQPFYSVEGKLDLPEGEVAVTGQAWLDREWSSQPLAADQTGWDWFSLHLNSGEKLTGFRLRDGGSGFTSTTWISAEGKPTPLPPGTLKLTPLDTARVAGRDIPVAWRIELPSRNLNITATALNRQAWMATRTPYWEGPISFKGSHTGRGYLEMTGY
;
A
#
# COMPACT_ATOMS: atom_id res chain seq x y z
N MET A 1 -63.99 51.87 -11.03
CA MET A 1 -63.88 50.96 -9.87
C MET A 1 -63.33 49.63 -10.39
N ASN A 2 -62.08 49.20 -10.27
CA ASN A 2 -60.84 49.60 -9.60
C ASN A 2 -59.73 49.27 -10.64
N ALA A 3 -58.95 50.19 -11.22
CA ALA A 3 -57.88 51.01 -10.64
C ALA A 3 -56.88 50.21 -9.76
N ARG A 4 -55.84 49.66 -10.38
CA ARG A 4 -54.45 49.81 -9.95
C ARG A 4 -53.50 49.57 -11.13
N SER A 5 -53.16 50.68 -11.76
CA SER A 5 -51.93 50.94 -12.53
C SER A 5 -50.71 50.90 -11.57
N LEU A 6 -49.44 50.80 -11.95
CA LEU A 6 -48.68 51.51 -12.98
C LEU A 6 -47.34 50.77 -13.22
N LEU A 7 -46.88 50.86 -14.49
CA LEU A 7 -45.50 51.07 -14.96
C LEU A 7 -44.42 49.98 -14.72
N SER A 8 -43.47 49.73 -15.62
CA SER A 8 -43.04 50.43 -16.84
C SER A 8 -41.98 49.63 -17.60
N THR A 9 -41.94 49.88 -18.92
CA THR A 9 -40.76 49.94 -19.81
C THR A 9 -39.96 48.69 -20.15
N LEU A 10 -40.14 48.32 -21.43
CA LEU A 10 -39.18 47.70 -22.34
C LEU A 10 -37.83 48.44 -22.34
N SER A 11 -36.71 47.70 -22.26
CA SER A 11 -35.42 48.04 -22.90
C SER A 11 -34.54 46.78 -23.02
N ALA A 12 -34.01 46.55 -24.22
CA ALA A 12 -33.13 45.45 -24.60
C ALA A 12 -31.73 45.54 -23.96
N ALA A 13 -31.11 44.40 -23.64
CA ALA A 13 -29.64 44.25 -23.65
C ALA A 13 -29.19 42.78 -23.53
N ILE A 14 -28.47 42.34 -24.58
CA ILE A 14 -27.19 41.61 -24.50
C ILE A 14 -27.23 40.15 -23.98
N MET A 15 -26.98 39.24 -24.92
CA MET A 15 -26.40 37.91 -24.67
C MET A 15 -25.12 38.04 -23.81
N LEU A 16 -25.16 37.49 -22.59
CA LEU A 16 -23.97 36.92 -21.98
C LEU A 16 -24.19 35.42 -21.84
N CYS A 17 -23.55 34.67 -22.75
CA CYS A 17 -23.18 33.30 -22.51
C CYS A 17 -22.32 33.26 -21.23
N ASN A 18 -22.90 32.91 -20.10
CA ASN A 18 -22.13 32.41 -18.98
C ASN A 18 -21.63 31.02 -19.38
N ALA A 19 -20.45 31.00 -19.99
CA ALA A 19 -19.58 29.84 -19.94
C ALA A 19 -19.38 29.51 -18.46
N PHE A 20 -20.07 28.48 -17.98
CA PHE A 20 -19.62 27.76 -16.81
C PHE A 20 -18.30 27.12 -17.19
N ASP A 21 -17.21 27.86 -16.98
CA ASP A 21 -15.87 27.31 -16.84
C ASP A 21 -15.88 26.44 -15.57
N GLY A 22 -16.44 25.23 -15.73
CA GLY A 22 -16.26 24.15 -14.78
C GLY A 22 -14.79 23.79 -14.80
N THR A 23 -14.02 24.46 -13.95
CA THR A 23 -12.68 24.01 -13.57
C THR A 23 -12.85 22.61 -13.00
N ALA A 24 -12.52 21.60 -13.82
CA ALA A 24 -12.37 20.24 -13.36
C ALA A 24 -11.22 20.24 -12.35
N ASN A 25 -11.54 20.41 -11.07
CA ASN A 25 -10.57 20.25 -10.00
C ASN A 25 -10.05 18.82 -10.09
N ALA A 26 -8.73 18.68 -10.31
CA ALA A 26 -8.06 17.39 -10.32
C ALA A 26 -8.26 16.71 -8.96
N GLN A 27 -9.25 15.81 -8.90
CA GLN A 27 -9.58 15.04 -7.72
C GLN A 27 -8.56 13.90 -7.68
N GLY A 28 -7.44 14.10 -6.98
CA GLY A 28 -6.32 13.13 -6.95
C GLY A 28 -6.77 11.70 -6.65
N PHE A 29 -5.95 10.72 -7.03
CA PHE A 29 -6.29 9.29 -6.99
C PHE A 29 -6.94 8.85 -5.67
N ALA A 30 -8.11 8.20 -5.74
CA ALA A 30 -8.87 7.72 -4.57
C ALA A 30 -9.16 8.76 -3.46
N GLY A 31 -9.26 10.06 -3.80
CA GLY A 31 -9.53 11.14 -2.83
C GLY A 31 -8.30 11.56 -2.01
N LEU A 32 -7.13 11.00 -2.34
CA LEU A 32 -5.86 11.21 -1.67
C LEU A 32 -5.20 12.57 -1.98
N GLY A 33 -5.75 13.35 -2.91
CA GLY A 33 -5.17 14.65 -3.33
C GLY A 33 -5.75 15.89 -2.65
N THR A 34 -6.58 15.75 -1.62
CA THR A 34 -7.27 16.89 -0.95
C THR A 34 -6.51 17.43 0.27
N THR A 35 -6.74 18.69 0.65
CA THR A 35 -6.04 19.38 1.75
C THR A 35 -6.24 18.68 3.11
N ALA A 36 -5.21 18.76 3.96
CA ALA A 36 -5.10 18.03 5.23
C ALA A 36 -5.59 18.85 6.44
N GLU A 37 -6.62 19.68 6.27
CA GLU A 37 -7.04 20.62 7.32
C GLU A 37 -7.41 19.88 8.63
N GLY A 38 -6.80 20.31 9.75
CA GLY A 38 -6.97 19.69 11.07
C GLY A 38 -6.15 18.42 11.31
N PHE A 39 -5.62 17.75 10.28
CA PHE A 39 -4.80 16.55 10.46
C PHE A 39 -3.34 16.88 10.80
N ALA A 40 -2.70 16.00 11.56
CA ALA A 40 -1.26 16.03 11.78
C ALA A 40 -0.52 15.80 10.46
N VAL A 41 0.60 16.49 10.26
CA VAL A 41 1.46 16.35 9.08
C VAL A 41 2.81 15.80 9.54
N PRO A 42 3.36 14.75 8.90
CA PRO A 42 4.66 14.22 9.26
C PRO A 42 5.73 15.31 9.31
N GLN A 43 6.54 15.32 10.37
CA GLN A 43 7.64 16.25 10.56
C GLN A 43 8.98 15.50 10.65
N PRO A 44 10.05 16.03 10.03
CA PRO A 44 11.38 15.45 10.17
C PRO A 44 11.87 15.54 11.63
N GLY A 45 12.72 14.60 12.04
CA GLY A 45 13.34 14.61 13.36
C GLY A 45 12.50 14.02 14.51
N ILE A 46 11.26 13.60 14.24
CA ILE A 46 10.45 12.83 15.20
C ILE A 46 10.87 11.35 15.10
N ALA A 47 11.37 10.81 16.21
CA ALA A 47 11.74 9.41 16.29
C ALA A 47 10.50 8.53 16.45
N LEU A 48 10.47 7.40 15.74
CA LEU A 48 9.46 6.37 15.98
C LEU A 48 9.71 5.66 17.31
N ASN A 49 8.64 5.33 18.03
CA ASN A 49 8.65 4.69 19.33
C ASN A 49 7.88 3.38 19.31
N PHE A 50 8.60 2.26 19.41
CA PHE A 50 8.01 0.93 19.47
C PHE A 50 7.85 0.48 20.94
N SER A 51 6.71 -0.09 21.32
CA SER A 51 5.64 -0.68 20.48
C SER A 51 4.47 0.25 20.11
N VAL A 52 4.48 1.52 20.54
CA VAL A 52 3.36 2.46 20.33
C VAL A 52 3.04 2.64 18.84
N ASP A 53 4.07 2.82 18.01
CA ASP A 53 3.91 3.10 16.57
C ASP A 53 3.54 1.85 15.73
N HIS A 54 3.39 0.68 16.35
CA HIS A 54 2.67 -0.43 15.72
C HIS A 54 1.17 -0.19 15.68
N GLY A 55 0.65 0.59 16.64
CA GLY A 55 -0.75 0.95 16.75
C GLY A 55 -1.22 1.94 15.68
N PRO A 56 -2.50 2.36 15.77
CA PRO A 56 -3.07 3.33 14.85
C PRO A 56 -2.68 4.77 15.24
N HIS A 57 -2.61 5.64 14.24
CA HIS A 57 -2.27 7.06 14.40
C HIS A 57 -3.46 7.96 14.00
N PRO A 58 -4.55 8.02 14.80
CA PRO A 58 -5.84 8.61 14.40
C PRO A 58 -5.79 10.11 14.06
N ASN A 59 -4.74 10.82 14.48
CA ASN A 59 -4.51 12.22 14.14
C ASN A 59 -4.00 12.43 12.70
N TYR A 60 -3.58 11.36 12.02
CA TYR A 60 -3.22 11.36 10.61
C TYR A 60 -4.39 10.87 9.76
N ARG A 61 -4.46 11.34 8.52
CA ARG A 61 -5.60 11.06 7.64
C ARG A 61 -5.59 9.64 7.08
N ILE A 62 -4.43 9.12 6.74
CA ILE A 62 -4.28 7.81 6.09
C ILE A 62 -3.23 6.95 6.77
N GLU A 63 -3.44 5.65 6.74
CA GLU A 63 -2.53 4.68 7.35
C GLU A 63 -2.69 3.27 6.78
N TRP A 64 -1.57 2.55 6.67
CA TRP A 64 -1.46 1.27 5.95
C TRP A 64 -0.76 0.21 6.80
N TRP A 65 -1.39 -0.95 6.99
CA TRP A 65 -0.73 -2.19 7.37
C TRP A 65 -0.75 -3.09 6.14
N TYR A 66 0.40 -3.23 5.48
CA TYR A 66 0.48 -3.86 4.18
C TYR A 66 1.51 -4.98 4.19
N LEU A 67 1.05 -6.22 3.98
CA LEU A 67 1.89 -7.39 4.00
C LEU A 67 1.84 -8.11 2.65
N THR A 68 3.01 -8.43 2.12
CA THR A 68 3.18 -9.26 0.93
C THR A 68 4.02 -10.48 1.25
N ALA A 69 3.68 -11.63 0.66
CA ALA A 69 4.36 -12.90 0.91
C ALA A 69 4.58 -13.67 -0.39
N ASN A 70 5.84 -14.05 -0.64
CA ASN A 70 6.24 -14.98 -1.67
C ASN A 70 6.36 -16.38 -1.07
N LEU A 71 5.50 -17.31 -1.51
CA LEU A 71 5.33 -18.63 -0.91
C LEU A 71 5.63 -19.74 -1.91
N LYS A 72 5.95 -20.92 -1.39
CA LYS A 72 6.11 -22.15 -2.16
C LYS A 72 5.57 -23.35 -1.39
N SER A 73 4.99 -24.31 -2.09
CA SER A 73 4.65 -25.63 -1.55
C SER A 73 5.84 -26.59 -1.56
N GLY A 74 5.66 -27.76 -0.95
CA GLY A 74 6.70 -28.81 -0.88
C GLY A 74 7.14 -29.36 -2.25
N ASP A 75 6.30 -29.28 -3.27
CA ASP A 75 6.62 -29.64 -4.66
C ASP A 75 7.28 -28.50 -5.46
N GLY A 76 7.45 -27.32 -4.85
CA GLY A 76 8.04 -26.15 -5.48
C GLY A 76 7.06 -25.24 -6.23
N THR A 77 5.75 -25.53 -6.21
CA THR A 77 4.75 -24.62 -6.80
C THR A 77 4.74 -23.27 -6.07
N GLU A 78 4.78 -22.18 -6.82
CA GLU A 78 4.88 -20.82 -6.29
C GLU A 78 3.50 -20.18 -6.09
N TYR A 79 3.38 -19.44 -4.99
CA TYR A 79 2.17 -18.69 -4.63
C TYR A 79 2.55 -17.29 -4.14
N GLY A 80 1.59 -16.38 -4.23
CA GLY A 80 1.64 -15.08 -3.59
C GLY A 80 0.47 -14.91 -2.64
N VAL A 81 0.70 -14.27 -1.49
CA VAL A 81 -0.37 -13.70 -0.67
C VAL A 81 -0.10 -12.22 -0.44
N GLN A 82 -1.16 -11.42 -0.43
CA GLN A 82 -1.14 -10.07 0.13
C GLN A 82 -2.28 -9.87 1.13
N TRP A 83 -2.02 -9.03 2.11
CA TRP A 83 -2.98 -8.55 3.10
C TRP A 83 -2.78 -7.06 3.33
N THR A 84 -3.84 -6.28 3.15
CA THR A 84 -3.84 -4.85 3.37
C THR A 84 -4.97 -4.47 4.32
N LEU A 85 -4.64 -3.72 5.36
CA LEU A 85 -5.59 -2.93 6.13
C LEU A 85 -5.25 -1.45 5.96
N PHE A 86 -6.20 -0.71 5.39
CA PHE A 86 -6.09 0.70 5.12
C PHE A 86 -7.10 1.48 5.96
N ARG A 87 -6.60 2.48 6.69
CA ARG A 87 -7.43 3.45 7.41
C ARG A 87 -7.45 4.77 6.66
N SER A 88 -8.65 5.33 6.52
CA SER A 88 -8.83 6.73 6.13
C SER A 88 -9.74 7.43 7.13
N ALA A 89 -9.44 8.68 7.44
CA ALA A 89 -10.18 9.48 8.41
C ALA A 89 -10.90 10.67 7.73
N LEU A 90 -12.13 10.92 8.16
CA LEU A 90 -12.90 12.11 7.77
C LEU A 90 -12.57 13.34 8.64
N ALA A 91 -12.04 13.11 9.84
CA ALA A 91 -11.59 14.12 10.78
C ALA A 91 -10.47 13.51 11.68
N PRO A 92 -9.56 14.33 12.23
CA PRO A 92 -8.52 13.87 13.14
C PRO A 92 -9.09 13.32 14.45
N GLY A 93 -8.37 12.37 15.04
CA GLY A 93 -8.70 11.78 16.34
C GLY A 93 -9.68 10.62 16.25
N GLU A 94 -10.06 10.07 17.39
CA GLU A 94 -10.97 8.92 17.49
C GLU A 94 -12.21 9.29 18.31
N LYS A 95 -13.35 8.65 18.00
CA LYS A 95 -14.59 8.76 18.76
C LYS A 95 -15.21 7.38 18.94
N THR A 96 -16.09 7.23 19.92
CA THR A 96 -16.74 5.95 20.22
C THR A 96 -17.94 5.69 19.31
N GLY A 97 -18.19 4.41 19.03
CA GLY A 97 -19.35 3.96 18.24
C GLY A 97 -19.39 4.55 16.83
N TRP A 98 -20.60 4.74 16.32
CA TRP A 98 -20.87 5.27 14.98
C TRP A 98 -20.39 6.70 14.74
N SER A 99 -20.00 7.41 15.79
CA SER A 99 -19.44 8.76 15.70
C SER A 99 -17.96 8.79 15.31
N SER A 100 -17.28 7.63 15.31
CA SER A 100 -15.90 7.52 14.84
C SER A 100 -15.77 8.09 13.42
N PRO A 101 -14.78 8.99 13.20
CA PRO A 101 -14.48 9.51 11.88
C PRO A 101 -13.64 8.55 11.04
N GLN A 102 -13.27 7.38 11.60
CA GLN A 102 -12.39 6.41 10.96
C GLN A 102 -13.19 5.47 10.04
N VAL A 103 -12.65 5.24 8.85
CA VAL A 103 -13.15 4.29 7.86
C VAL A 103 -12.02 3.32 7.54
N TRP A 104 -12.37 2.04 7.48
CA TRP A 104 -11.42 0.96 7.26
C TRP A 104 -11.76 0.22 5.98
N MET A 105 -10.72 -0.11 5.22
CA MET A 105 -10.79 -0.94 4.04
C MET A 105 -9.77 -2.06 4.19
N GLY A 106 -10.20 -3.29 3.93
CA GLY A 106 -9.35 -4.47 3.94
C GLY A 106 -9.35 -5.13 2.58
N HIS A 107 -8.17 -5.48 2.07
CA HIS A 107 -8.02 -6.31 0.87
C HIS A 107 -7.15 -7.50 1.18
N ALA A 108 -7.53 -8.65 0.66
CA ALA A 108 -6.73 -9.87 0.72
C ALA A 108 -6.69 -10.50 -0.66
N ALA A 109 -5.54 -11.04 -1.04
CA ALA A 109 -5.41 -11.80 -2.27
C ALA A 109 -4.53 -13.02 -2.11
N LEU A 110 -4.80 -14.01 -2.96
CA LEU A 110 -3.97 -15.19 -3.16
C LEU A 110 -3.72 -15.36 -4.66
N THR A 111 -2.45 -15.27 -5.04
CA THR A 111 -1.99 -15.45 -6.42
C THR A 111 -1.44 -16.85 -6.62
N THR A 112 -1.94 -17.55 -7.64
CA THR A 112 -1.29 -18.72 -8.24
C THR A 112 -0.74 -18.32 -9.60
N GLN A 113 0.02 -19.19 -10.27
CA GLN A 113 0.45 -18.97 -11.66
C GLN A 113 -0.71 -18.69 -12.64
N ARG A 114 -1.93 -19.14 -12.33
CA ARG A 114 -3.08 -19.09 -13.26
C ARG A 114 -4.24 -18.24 -12.78
N GLN A 115 -4.36 -18.01 -11.47
CA GLN A 115 -5.52 -17.38 -10.85
C GLN A 115 -5.08 -16.30 -9.87
N GLN A 116 -5.88 -15.23 -9.80
CA GLN A 116 -5.81 -14.20 -8.77
C GLN A 116 -7.13 -14.24 -8.01
N TYR A 117 -7.08 -14.70 -6.77
CA TYR A 117 -8.22 -14.66 -5.87
C TYR A 117 -8.18 -13.38 -5.06
N VAL A 118 -9.31 -12.68 -4.95
CA VAL A 118 -9.40 -11.36 -4.33
C VAL A 118 -10.63 -11.28 -3.44
N ALA A 119 -10.50 -10.60 -2.30
CA ALA A 119 -11.63 -10.19 -1.49
C ALA A 119 -11.42 -8.77 -0.95
N GLU A 120 -12.53 -8.06 -0.71
CA GLU A 120 -12.55 -6.72 -0.13
C GLU A 120 -13.55 -6.66 1.03
N ARG A 121 -13.18 -5.90 2.07
CA ARG A 121 -14.05 -5.56 3.18
C ARG A 121 -14.01 -4.06 3.44
N LEU A 122 -15.14 -3.52 3.86
CA LEU A 122 -15.25 -2.15 4.38
C LEU A 122 -15.87 -2.20 5.77
N ALA A 123 -15.37 -1.36 6.67
CA ALA A 123 -15.90 -1.25 8.02
C ALA A 123 -15.83 0.20 8.53
N ARG A 124 -16.74 0.53 9.44
CA ARG A 124 -16.67 1.76 10.23
C ARG A 124 -15.79 1.54 11.46
N GLY A 125 -15.01 2.55 11.84
CA GLY A 125 -14.34 2.59 13.13
C GLY A 125 -15.32 2.72 14.30
N GLY A 126 -14.81 2.58 15.53
CA GLY A 126 -15.56 2.83 16.77
C GLY A 126 -16.63 1.79 17.15
N VAL A 127 -17.03 0.89 16.24
CA VAL A 127 -18.05 -0.15 16.47
C VAL A 127 -17.47 -1.56 16.61
N GLY A 128 -16.14 -1.70 16.65
CA GLY A 128 -15.43 -2.96 16.86
C GLY A 128 -15.26 -3.85 15.62
N GLN A 129 -15.85 -3.50 14.48
CA GLN A 129 -15.73 -4.31 13.25
C GLN A 129 -14.34 -4.28 12.60
N ALA A 130 -13.60 -3.20 12.79
CA ALA A 130 -12.22 -3.06 12.37
C ALA A 130 -11.46 -2.17 13.33
N GLY A 131 -10.16 -2.35 13.40
CA GLY A 131 -9.29 -1.57 14.26
C GLY A 131 -7.89 -2.13 14.35
N VAL A 132 -7.07 -1.42 15.13
CA VAL A 132 -5.73 -1.86 15.50
C VAL A 132 -5.49 -1.57 16.99
N THR A 133 -4.95 -2.53 17.71
CA THR A 133 -4.39 -2.36 19.05
C THR A 133 -2.87 -2.46 18.98
N ALA A 134 -2.16 -1.61 19.73
CA ALA A 134 -0.69 -1.64 19.78
C ALA A 134 -0.15 -2.75 20.68
N SER A 135 -0.83 -3.02 21.81
CA SER A 135 -0.39 -3.99 22.81
C SER A 135 -1.58 -4.64 23.54
N PRO A 136 -1.77 -5.98 23.42
CA PRO A 136 -1.13 -6.84 22.43
C PRO A 136 -1.44 -6.35 21.00
N PHE A 137 -0.49 -6.52 20.09
CA PHE A 137 -0.69 -6.08 18.71
C PHE A 137 -1.75 -6.95 18.03
N ALA A 138 -2.76 -6.30 17.47
CA ALA A 138 -3.76 -6.93 16.61
C ALA A 138 -4.28 -5.88 15.62
N ALA A 139 -4.36 -6.23 14.34
CA ALA A 139 -5.01 -5.45 13.30
C ALA A 139 -6.07 -6.32 12.63
N TRP A 140 -7.32 -5.85 12.54
CA TRP A 140 -8.42 -6.69 12.07
C TRP A 140 -9.49 -5.95 11.26
N ILE A 141 -10.22 -6.72 10.46
CA ILE A 141 -11.47 -6.32 9.81
C ILE A 141 -12.40 -7.53 9.63
N GLY A 142 -13.47 -7.58 10.44
CA GLY A 142 -14.29 -8.77 10.60
C GLY A 142 -13.48 -9.92 11.19
N ASP A 143 -13.40 -11.03 10.47
CA ASP A 143 -12.65 -12.25 10.82
C ASP A 143 -11.23 -12.29 10.21
N TRP A 144 -10.83 -11.28 9.44
CA TRP A 144 -9.46 -11.17 8.94
C TRP A 144 -8.59 -10.49 9.99
N GLN A 145 -7.40 -11.04 10.23
CA GLN A 145 -6.52 -10.54 11.29
C GLN A 145 -5.04 -10.69 10.97
N MET A 146 -4.27 -9.75 11.51
CA MET A 146 -2.84 -9.83 11.76
C MET A 146 -2.64 -9.68 13.27
N GLN A 147 -2.22 -10.73 13.96
CA GLN A 147 -2.16 -10.74 15.43
C GLN A 147 -0.80 -11.21 15.93
N SER A 148 -0.28 -10.55 16.96
CA SER A 148 0.94 -10.99 17.63
C SER A 148 0.75 -12.31 18.37
N LEU A 149 1.70 -13.23 18.21
CA LEU A 149 1.80 -14.48 18.96
C LEU A 149 2.75 -14.36 20.16
N VAL A 150 3.38 -13.20 20.33
CA VAL A 150 4.29 -12.89 21.44
C VAL A 150 3.69 -11.83 22.35
N GLY A 151 4.13 -11.82 23.60
CA GLY A 151 3.66 -10.85 24.60
C GLY A 151 4.78 -10.44 25.55
N GLY A 152 4.66 -9.24 26.11
CA GLY A 152 5.62 -8.68 27.06
C GLY A 152 6.48 -7.57 26.48
N SER A 153 7.26 -6.89 27.34
CA SER A 153 8.03 -5.68 26.99
C SER A 153 9.39 -5.95 26.33
N GLN A 154 9.81 -7.21 26.22
CA GLN A 154 11.15 -7.58 25.76
C GLN A 154 11.21 -8.05 24.30
N GLN A 155 10.06 -8.37 23.69
CA GLN A 155 9.98 -8.79 22.30
C GLN A 155 9.17 -7.79 21.50
N ASP A 156 9.62 -7.51 20.27
CA ASP A 156 8.86 -6.68 19.35
C ASP A 156 7.53 -7.36 19.01
N ALA A 157 6.42 -6.61 19.04
CA ALA A 157 5.09 -7.19 18.87
C ALA A 157 4.84 -7.75 17.46
N LEU A 158 5.64 -7.36 16.47
CA LEU A 158 5.59 -7.87 15.11
C LEU A 158 6.62 -8.98 14.87
N SER A 159 7.37 -9.43 15.88
CA SER A 159 8.40 -10.45 15.71
C SER A 159 7.86 -11.86 15.45
N ASP A 160 6.64 -12.17 15.89
CA ASP A 160 5.94 -13.41 15.58
C ASP A 160 4.46 -13.09 15.45
N ILE A 161 3.91 -13.26 14.26
CA ILE A 161 2.52 -12.90 13.95
C ILE A 161 1.79 -14.04 13.25
N GLU A 162 0.51 -14.16 13.54
CA GLU A 162 -0.44 -14.94 12.77
C GLU A 162 -1.19 -14.00 11.81
N LEU A 163 -1.31 -14.42 10.55
CA LEU A 163 -2.02 -13.70 9.50
C LEU A 163 -3.10 -14.60 8.90
N LYS A 164 -4.35 -14.16 8.98
CA LYS A 164 -5.53 -14.86 8.46
C LYS A 164 -6.38 -13.95 7.60
N ALA A 165 -6.76 -14.46 6.42
CA ALA A 165 -7.85 -13.89 5.64
C ALA A 165 -8.51 -14.94 4.75
N ALA A 166 -9.73 -14.65 4.32
CA ALA A 166 -10.53 -15.53 3.48
C ALA A 166 -11.41 -14.75 2.51
N GLY A 167 -11.49 -15.23 1.28
CA GLY A 167 -12.49 -14.84 0.29
C GLY A 167 -13.40 -16.01 -0.08
N ALA A 168 -14.22 -15.83 -1.11
CA ALA A 168 -15.19 -16.85 -1.53
C ALA A 168 -14.56 -18.18 -1.98
N LYS A 169 -13.32 -18.15 -2.48
CA LYS A 169 -12.61 -19.30 -3.07
C LYS A 169 -11.20 -19.48 -2.54
N PHE A 170 -10.83 -18.77 -1.48
CA PHE A 170 -9.50 -18.91 -0.90
C PHE A 170 -9.52 -18.59 0.59
N ARG A 171 -8.60 -19.19 1.33
CA ARG A 171 -8.22 -18.77 2.67
C ARG A 171 -6.73 -18.98 2.84
N TYR A 172 -6.11 -18.19 3.71
CA TYR A 172 -4.77 -18.47 4.18
C TYR A 172 -4.70 -18.29 5.69
N ASP A 173 -3.87 -19.12 6.30
CA ASP A 173 -3.52 -19.10 7.71
C ASP A 173 -2.01 -19.27 7.79
N LEU A 174 -1.31 -18.18 8.06
CA LEU A 174 0.14 -18.07 7.96
C LEU A 174 0.71 -17.61 9.30
N ARG A 175 1.80 -18.24 9.72
CA ARG A 175 2.66 -17.75 10.79
C ARG A 175 3.90 -17.12 10.18
N LEU A 176 4.26 -15.94 10.66
CA LEU A 176 5.39 -15.18 10.18
C LEU A 176 6.33 -14.88 11.34
N HIS A 177 7.58 -15.31 11.20
CA HIS A 177 8.62 -15.11 12.20
C HIS A 177 9.69 -14.15 11.68
N ALA A 178 9.91 -13.05 12.40
CA ALA A 178 10.89 -12.04 12.06
C ALA A 178 12.31 -12.56 12.32
N THR A 179 13.13 -12.61 11.28
CA THR A 179 14.53 -13.05 11.34
C THR A 179 15.52 -11.88 11.23
N GLY A 180 15.04 -10.64 11.32
CA GLY A 180 15.83 -9.43 11.20
C GLY A 180 15.11 -8.23 11.81
N PRO A 181 15.76 -7.06 11.91
CA PRO A 181 15.21 -5.91 12.61
C PRO A 181 14.12 -5.19 11.78
N LEU A 182 13.35 -4.35 12.48
CA LEU A 182 12.56 -3.30 11.85
C LEU A 182 13.48 -2.36 11.08
N VAL A 183 13.03 -1.92 9.91
CA VAL A 183 13.78 -1.03 9.03
C VAL A 183 13.05 0.29 8.89
N LEU A 184 13.62 1.34 9.46
CA LEU A 184 13.12 2.70 9.32
C LEU A 184 13.42 3.23 7.91
N GLN A 185 12.38 3.62 7.16
CA GLN A 185 12.52 4.15 5.81
C GLN A 185 12.87 5.64 5.84
N GLY A 186 13.44 6.13 4.73
CA GLY A 186 13.85 7.53 4.63
C GLY A 186 14.81 7.95 5.74
N GLN A 187 14.65 9.15 6.27
CA GLN A 187 15.47 9.65 7.37
C GLN A 187 14.86 9.25 8.71
N ASN A 188 15.30 8.13 9.28
CA ASN A 188 14.84 7.61 10.58
C ASN A 188 13.31 7.46 10.70
N GLY A 189 12.66 7.02 9.63
CA GLY A 189 11.21 6.82 9.56
C GLY A 189 10.48 7.96 8.84
N TYR A 190 11.11 9.12 8.63
CA TYR A 190 10.54 10.20 7.81
C TYR A 190 10.89 9.99 6.33
N SER A 191 9.89 9.59 5.52
CA SER A 191 10.05 9.25 4.11
C SER A 191 9.39 10.27 3.19
N VAL A 192 10.20 10.96 2.38
CA VAL A 192 9.72 11.92 1.38
C VAL A 192 9.24 11.20 0.13
N LYS A 193 8.04 11.56 -0.33
CA LYS A 193 7.32 10.89 -1.42
C LYS A 193 7.26 11.68 -2.70
N SER A 194 7.52 12.98 -2.68
CA SER A 194 7.41 13.81 -3.87
C SER A 194 8.44 14.94 -3.88
N ALA A 195 8.64 15.54 -5.05
CA ALA A 195 9.43 16.76 -5.20
C ALA A 195 8.83 17.98 -4.47
N LYS A 196 7.52 17.96 -4.19
CA LYS A 196 6.80 19.02 -3.46
C LYS A 196 6.88 18.85 -1.93
N GLY A 197 7.60 17.83 -1.45
CA GLY A 197 7.88 17.63 -0.03
C GLY A 197 6.80 16.89 0.76
N GLN A 198 5.78 16.31 0.11
CA GLN A 198 4.88 15.38 0.80
C GLN A 198 5.69 14.23 1.40
N ALA A 199 5.35 13.84 2.62
CA ALA A 199 6.07 12.80 3.36
C ALA A 199 5.13 11.89 4.14
N SER A 200 5.67 10.76 4.58
CA SER A 200 5.02 9.82 5.49
C SER A 200 5.98 9.39 6.57
N TYR A 201 5.43 8.99 7.72
CA TYR A 201 6.17 8.13 8.62
C TYR A 201 6.06 6.70 8.10
N TYR A 202 7.20 6.01 7.99
CA TYR A 202 7.28 4.75 7.28
C TYR A 202 8.40 3.86 7.84
N TYR A 203 8.04 2.64 8.22
CA TYR A 203 8.99 1.55 8.47
C TYR A 203 8.51 0.24 7.83
N SER A 204 9.44 -0.71 7.72
CA SER A 204 9.18 -2.05 7.19
C SER A 204 9.66 -3.13 8.15
N GLN A 205 9.09 -4.33 8.08
CA GLN A 205 9.65 -5.57 8.60
C GLN A 205 9.89 -6.52 7.40
N PRO A 206 11.07 -6.47 6.75
CA PRO A 206 11.30 -7.13 5.46
C PRO A 206 11.93 -8.53 5.57
N PHE A 207 12.24 -8.98 6.79
CA PHE A 207 12.87 -10.27 7.08
C PHE A 207 11.88 -11.17 7.83
N TYR A 208 10.85 -11.65 7.15
CA TYR A 208 10.00 -12.72 7.67
C TYR A 208 10.32 -14.05 7.00
N SER A 209 10.44 -15.11 7.80
CA SER A 209 10.15 -16.47 7.35
C SER A 209 8.66 -16.75 7.54
N VAL A 210 8.07 -17.46 6.58
CA VAL A 210 6.64 -17.80 6.60
C VAL A 210 6.48 -19.31 6.58
N GLU A 211 5.54 -19.81 7.36
CA GLU A 211 5.00 -21.16 7.27
C GLU A 211 3.48 -21.12 7.45
N GLY A 212 2.77 -22.12 6.94
CA GLY A 212 1.33 -22.24 7.14
C GLY A 212 0.67 -22.93 5.98
N LYS A 213 -0.57 -22.52 5.70
CA LYS A 213 -1.40 -23.18 4.70
C LYS A 213 -2.27 -22.21 3.89
N LEU A 214 -2.55 -22.66 2.67
CA LEU A 214 -3.49 -22.06 1.75
C LEU A 214 -4.65 -23.05 1.55
N ASP A 215 -5.88 -22.57 1.63
CA ASP A 215 -7.05 -23.35 1.20
C ASP A 215 -7.50 -22.84 -0.16
N LEU A 216 -7.43 -23.70 -1.16
CA LEU A 216 -7.82 -23.43 -2.54
C LEU A 216 -8.95 -24.38 -2.98
N PRO A 217 -9.65 -24.11 -4.09
CA PRO A 217 -10.67 -25.04 -4.61
C PRO A 217 -10.11 -26.44 -4.90
N GLU A 218 -8.82 -26.53 -5.24
CA GLU A 218 -8.12 -27.78 -5.51
C GLU A 218 -7.68 -28.54 -4.24
N GLY A 219 -7.72 -27.89 -3.07
CA GLY A 219 -7.35 -28.49 -1.78
C GLY A 219 -6.52 -27.58 -0.88
N GLU A 220 -6.20 -28.09 0.31
CA GLU A 220 -5.27 -27.46 1.24
C GLU A 220 -3.82 -27.66 0.76
N VAL A 221 -3.02 -26.59 0.81
CA VAL A 221 -1.63 -26.57 0.39
C VAL A 221 -0.77 -26.02 1.52
N ALA A 222 0.09 -26.87 2.10
CA ALA A 222 1.12 -26.44 3.03
C ALA A 222 2.20 -25.63 2.30
N VAL A 223 2.59 -24.49 2.88
CA VAL A 223 3.50 -23.54 2.25
C VAL A 223 4.56 -23.03 3.21
N THR A 224 5.71 -22.66 2.64
CA THR A 224 6.77 -21.90 3.31
C THR A 224 7.19 -20.72 2.43
N GLY A 225 7.83 -19.70 3.00
CA GLY A 225 8.26 -18.58 2.17
C GLY A 225 8.90 -17.43 2.92
N GLN A 226 8.83 -16.27 2.27
CA GLN A 226 9.32 -15.00 2.78
C GLN A 226 8.21 -13.96 2.68
N ALA A 227 8.18 -13.02 3.62
CA ALA A 227 7.24 -11.93 3.61
C ALA A 227 7.88 -10.60 3.95
N TRP A 228 7.13 -9.55 3.64
CA TRP A 228 7.48 -8.16 3.85
C TRP A 228 6.25 -7.45 4.40
N LEU A 229 6.39 -6.79 5.55
CA LEU A 229 5.39 -5.86 6.08
C LEU A 229 5.86 -4.42 5.89
N ASP A 230 4.96 -3.58 5.45
CA ASP A 230 5.08 -2.13 5.45
C ASP A 230 4.06 -1.48 6.37
N ARG A 231 4.52 -0.43 7.03
CA ARG A 231 3.74 0.37 7.96
C ARG A 231 3.96 1.83 7.67
N GLU A 232 2.89 2.50 7.29
CA GLU A 232 2.97 3.86 6.80
C GLU A 232 1.77 4.71 7.20
N TRP A 233 1.99 5.95 7.63
CA TRP A 233 0.93 6.93 7.88
C TRP A 233 1.31 8.35 7.45
N SER A 234 0.31 9.08 6.98
CA SER A 234 0.45 10.50 6.61
C SER A 234 -0.90 11.20 6.47
N SER A 235 -0.86 12.47 6.08
CA SER A 235 -2.08 13.24 5.77
C SER A 235 -2.08 13.85 4.36
N GLN A 236 -1.02 13.60 3.59
CA GLN A 236 -0.83 14.11 2.23
C GLN A 236 -0.31 13.00 1.32
N PRO A 237 -1.17 12.07 0.90
CA PRO A 237 -0.74 10.83 0.25
C PRO A 237 -0.10 11.06 -1.12
N LEU A 238 -0.73 11.88 -1.97
CA LEU A 238 -0.31 12.13 -3.35
C LEU A 238 -0.51 13.60 -3.71
N ALA A 239 0.34 14.13 -4.58
CA ALA A 239 0.12 15.42 -5.22
C ALA A 239 -1.01 15.32 -6.26
N ALA A 240 -1.71 16.42 -6.52
CA ALA A 240 -2.90 16.42 -7.39
C ALA A 240 -2.61 16.00 -8.85
N ASP A 241 -1.36 16.13 -9.29
CA ASP A 241 -0.85 15.76 -10.61
C ASP A 241 -0.38 14.29 -10.70
N GLN A 242 -0.41 13.54 -9.61
CA GLN A 242 -0.01 12.14 -9.59
C GLN A 242 -1.16 11.22 -9.99
N THR A 243 -0.90 10.34 -10.96
CA THR A 243 -1.92 9.45 -11.56
C THR A 243 -1.97 8.08 -10.90
N GLY A 244 -0.91 7.68 -10.18
CA GLY A 244 -0.81 6.45 -9.41
C GLY A 244 0.65 6.13 -9.09
N TRP A 245 0.91 4.92 -8.60
CA TRP A 245 2.27 4.48 -8.28
C TRP A 245 2.61 3.08 -8.78
N ASP A 246 3.91 2.82 -8.89
CA ASP A 246 4.52 1.51 -9.07
C ASP A 246 5.42 1.27 -7.86
N TRP A 247 5.14 0.27 -7.04
CA TRP A 247 5.89 -0.05 -5.83
C TRP A 247 6.47 -1.46 -5.92
N PHE A 248 7.69 -1.61 -5.41
CA PHE A 248 8.45 -2.86 -5.43
C PHE A 248 9.03 -3.15 -4.04
N SER A 249 8.85 -4.38 -3.56
CA SER A 249 9.67 -4.97 -2.49
C SER A 249 10.43 -6.16 -3.06
N LEU A 250 11.75 -6.21 -2.84
CA LEU A 250 12.62 -7.23 -3.39
C LEU A 250 13.40 -7.94 -2.28
N HIS A 251 13.34 -9.27 -2.30
CA HIS A 251 14.19 -10.18 -1.56
C HIS A 251 15.30 -10.70 -2.47
N LEU A 252 16.52 -10.19 -2.31
CA LEU A 252 17.68 -10.67 -3.05
C LEU A 252 18.19 -11.97 -2.41
N ASN A 253 18.63 -12.92 -3.23
CA ASN A 253 19.15 -14.21 -2.76
C ASN A 253 20.44 -14.08 -1.93
N SER A 254 21.16 -12.97 -2.08
CA SER A 254 22.35 -12.63 -1.29
C SER A 254 22.03 -12.17 0.14
N GLY A 255 20.74 -11.96 0.47
CA GLY A 255 20.28 -11.58 1.79
C GLY A 255 19.81 -10.13 1.89
N GLU A 256 20.31 -9.25 1.03
CA GLU A 256 19.86 -7.86 0.96
C GLU A 256 18.38 -7.75 0.55
N LYS A 257 17.83 -6.58 0.84
CA LYS A 257 16.47 -6.20 0.51
C LYS A 257 16.47 -4.86 -0.20
N LEU A 258 15.49 -4.63 -1.07
CA LEU A 258 15.26 -3.34 -1.68
C LEU A 258 13.76 -3.04 -1.62
N THR A 259 13.42 -1.84 -1.16
CA THR A 259 12.10 -1.26 -1.46
C THR A 259 12.29 -0.04 -2.34
N GLY A 260 11.36 0.19 -3.26
CA GLY A 260 11.40 1.35 -4.11
C GLY A 260 10.08 1.57 -4.83
N PHE A 261 9.82 2.83 -5.16
CA PHE A 261 8.60 3.19 -5.87
C PHE A 261 8.84 4.26 -6.92
N ARG A 262 7.90 4.36 -7.85
CA ARG A 262 7.69 5.49 -8.74
C ARG A 262 6.29 6.05 -8.52
N LEU A 263 6.18 7.33 -8.21
CA LEU A 263 4.90 8.05 -8.33
C LEU A 263 4.83 8.63 -9.73
N ARG A 264 3.85 8.18 -10.52
CA ARG A 264 3.70 8.59 -11.91
C ARG A 264 2.99 9.93 -12.00
N ASP A 265 3.47 10.77 -12.91
CA ASP A 265 2.93 12.06 -13.29
C ASP A 265 2.94 12.19 -14.83
N GLY A 266 2.74 13.39 -15.38
CA GLY A 266 2.83 13.63 -16.83
C GLY A 266 4.23 13.45 -17.44
N GLY A 267 5.26 13.18 -16.64
CA GLY A 267 6.64 13.00 -17.05
C GLY A 267 7.25 11.68 -16.58
N SER A 268 8.50 11.72 -16.10
CA SER A 268 9.23 10.52 -15.65
C SER A 268 8.77 9.97 -14.29
N GLY A 269 7.93 10.72 -13.56
CA GLY A 269 7.57 10.44 -12.19
C GLY A 269 8.71 10.70 -11.18
N PHE A 270 8.34 10.67 -9.90
CA PHE A 270 9.28 10.73 -8.78
C PHE A 270 9.65 9.30 -8.35
N THR A 271 10.94 8.97 -8.30
CA THR A 271 11.40 7.67 -7.79
C THR A 271 12.16 7.81 -6.47
N SER A 272 11.94 6.84 -5.58
CA SER A 272 12.62 6.73 -4.29
C SER A 272 12.95 5.26 -4.02
N THR A 273 14.04 5.02 -3.29
CA THR A 273 14.46 3.65 -2.94
C THR A 273 15.31 3.61 -1.67
N THR A 274 15.19 2.50 -0.95
CA THR A 274 16.07 2.14 0.15
C THR A 274 16.73 0.80 -0.15
N TRP A 275 18.05 0.78 -0.17
CA TRP A 275 18.82 -0.46 -0.11
C TRP A 275 18.97 -0.89 1.34
N ILE A 276 18.74 -2.15 1.66
CA ILE A 276 18.81 -2.67 3.02
C ILE A 276 19.82 -3.82 3.01
N SER A 277 20.85 -3.74 3.87
CA SER A 277 21.86 -4.80 3.97
C SER A 277 21.24 -6.12 4.46
N ALA A 278 21.97 -7.23 4.36
CA ALA A 278 21.51 -8.53 4.85
C ALA A 278 21.25 -8.54 6.37
N GLU A 279 21.90 -7.64 7.12
CA GLU A 279 21.73 -7.42 8.56
C GLU A 279 20.60 -6.43 8.89
N GLY A 280 19.91 -5.92 7.88
CA GLY A 280 18.78 -5.00 8.05
C GLY A 280 19.15 -3.52 8.21
N LYS A 281 20.38 -3.11 7.88
CA LYS A 281 20.76 -1.70 7.91
C LYS A 281 20.21 -0.95 6.68
N PRO A 282 19.31 0.05 6.83
CA PRO A 282 18.82 0.82 5.71
C PRO A 282 19.88 1.79 5.17
N THR A 283 19.89 1.96 3.86
CA THR A 283 20.58 3.03 3.13
C THR A 283 19.59 3.62 2.12
N PRO A 284 18.81 4.64 2.54
CA PRO A 284 18.01 5.43 1.62
C PRO A 284 18.93 6.10 0.59
N LEU A 285 18.49 6.13 -0.67
CA LEU A 285 19.26 6.73 -1.76
C LEU A 285 18.56 7.99 -2.28
N PRO A 286 19.33 8.93 -2.88
CA PRO A 286 18.73 10.15 -3.42
C PRO A 286 17.61 9.84 -4.44
N PRO A 287 16.54 10.66 -4.48
CA PRO A 287 15.48 10.52 -5.47
C PRO A 287 16.02 10.50 -6.91
N GLY A 288 15.38 9.74 -7.79
CA GLY A 288 15.80 9.61 -9.19
C GLY A 288 16.93 8.61 -9.46
N THR A 289 17.55 8.04 -8.41
CA THR A 289 18.62 7.03 -8.58
C THR A 289 18.08 5.65 -8.99
N LEU A 290 16.86 5.31 -8.55
CA LEU A 290 16.14 4.12 -9.00
C LEU A 290 15.55 4.38 -10.39
N LYS A 291 15.92 3.54 -11.36
CA LYS A 291 15.34 3.57 -12.70
C LYS A 291 14.44 2.36 -12.91
N LEU A 292 13.21 2.63 -13.36
CA LEU A 292 12.18 1.63 -13.60
C LEU A 292 11.71 1.75 -15.05
N THR A 293 12.00 0.74 -15.86
CA THR A 293 11.65 0.71 -17.29
C THR A 293 10.72 -0.46 -17.58
N PRO A 294 9.47 -0.23 -17.98
CA PRO A 294 8.60 -1.30 -18.48
C PRO A 294 9.24 -2.02 -19.66
N LEU A 295 9.16 -3.35 -19.68
CA LEU A 295 9.69 -4.20 -20.76
C LEU A 295 8.61 -4.95 -21.52
N ASP A 296 7.55 -5.35 -20.83
CA ASP A 296 6.43 -6.09 -21.42
C ASP A 296 5.11 -5.71 -20.75
N THR A 297 4.03 -5.70 -21.52
CA THR A 297 2.68 -5.35 -21.08
C THR A 297 1.71 -6.51 -21.29
N ALA A 298 0.70 -6.58 -20.43
CA ALA A 298 -0.41 -7.50 -20.57
C ALA A 298 -1.72 -6.73 -20.61
N ARG A 299 -2.67 -7.21 -21.42
CA ARG A 299 -4.05 -6.75 -21.37
C ARG A 299 -4.72 -7.40 -20.16
N VAL A 300 -5.08 -6.60 -19.16
CA VAL A 300 -5.67 -7.07 -17.89
C VAL A 300 -6.89 -6.21 -17.59
N ALA A 301 -8.06 -6.83 -17.41
CA ALA A 301 -9.31 -6.12 -17.14
C ALA A 301 -9.58 -4.91 -18.07
N GLY A 302 -9.21 -5.01 -19.36
CA GLY A 302 -9.38 -3.93 -20.33
C GLY A 302 -8.38 -2.77 -20.18
N ARG A 303 -7.22 -3.00 -19.56
CA ARG A 303 -6.12 -2.04 -19.40
C ARG A 303 -4.79 -2.64 -19.85
N ASP A 304 -3.84 -1.80 -20.22
CA ASP A 304 -2.49 -2.23 -20.58
C ASP A 304 -1.58 -2.06 -19.37
N ILE A 305 -1.22 -3.19 -18.75
CA ILE A 305 -0.48 -3.21 -17.49
C ILE A 305 0.95 -3.71 -17.74
N PRO A 306 1.99 -2.99 -17.32
CA PRO A 306 3.36 -3.46 -17.44
C PRO A 306 3.66 -4.56 -16.42
N VAL A 307 3.85 -5.79 -16.91
CA VAL A 307 4.03 -7.00 -16.08
C VAL A 307 5.46 -7.55 -16.09
N ALA A 308 6.35 -6.90 -16.85
CA ALA A 308 7.79 -7.10 -16.77
C ALA A 308 8.53 -5.77 -16.76
N TRP A 309 9.60 -5.70 -15.98
CA TRP A 309 10.31 -4.46 -15.71
C TRP A 309 11.81 -4.67 -15.68
N ARG A 310 12.57 -3.71 -16.20
CA ARG A 310 13.98 -3.52 -15.89
C ARG A 310 14.09 -2.59 -14.70
N ILE A 311 14.78 -3.04 -13.65
CA ILE A 311 15.02 -2.29 -12.42
C ILE A 311 16.53 -2.08 -12.31
N GLU A 312 16.95 -0.81 -12.25
CA GLU A 312 18.36 -0.44 -12.24
C GLU A 312 18.67 0.50 -11.07
N LEU A 313 19.76 0.20 -10.38
CA LEU A 313 20.35 1.03 -9.33
C LEU A 313 21.88 0.96 -9.45
N PRO A 314 22.49 1.80 -10.31
CA PRO A 314 23.91 1.70 -10.65
C PRO A 314 24.86 1.80 -9.46
N SER A 315 24.52 2.60 -8.43
CA SER A 315 25.31 2.73 -7.20
C SER A 315 25.41 1.44 -6.38
N ARG A 316 24.60 0.43 -6.71
CA ARG A 316 24.60 -0.92 -6.11
C ARG A 316 24.89 -2.02 -7.12
N ASN A 317 25.34 -1.68 -8.33
CA ASN A 317 25.53 -2.63 -9.44
C ASN A 317 24.28 -3.50 -9.72
N LEU A 318 23.08 -2.98 -9.40
CA LEU A 318 21.83 -3.68 -9.61
C LEU A 318 21.29 -3.34 -11.01
N ASN A 319 21.12 -4.36 -11.83
CA ASN A 319 20.44 -4.33 -13.12
C ASN A 319 19.76 -5.69 -13.29
N ILE A 320 18.46 -5.71 -13.04
CA ILE A 320 17.66 -6.93 -13.03
C ILE A 320 16.44 -6.77 -13.94
N THR A 321 15.98 -7.89 -14.48
CA THR A 321 14.68 -8.02 -15.14
C THR A 321 13.74 -8.77 -14.21
N ALA A 322 12.65 -8.13 -13.82
CA ALA A 322 11.59 -8.69 -13.00
C ALA A 322 10.38 -9.07 -13.86
N THR A 323 9.76 -10.20 -13.56
CA THR A 323 8.57 -10.72 -14.26
C THR A 323 7.53 -11.22 -13.27
N ALA A 324 6.26 -10.89 -13.51
CA ALA A 324 5.14 -11.38 -12.71
C ALA A 324 4.97 -12.89 -12.79
N LEU A 325 4.68 -13.52 -11.65
CA LEU A 325 4.26 -14.92 -11.58
C LEU A 325 2.94 -15.13 -12.35
N ASN A 326 2.01 -14.19 -12.18
CA ASN A 326 0.73 -14.18 -12.85
C ASN A 326 0.50 -12.82 -13.49
N ARG A 327 0.44 -12.79 -14.82
CA ARG A 327 0.25 -11.56 -15.60
C ARG A 327 -1.13 -10.93 -15.35
N GLN A 328 -2.10 -11.72 -14.91
CA GLN A 328 -3.49 -11.33 -14.67
C GLN A 328 -3.78 -11.08 -13.18
N ALA A 329 -2.77 -10.71 -12.37
CA ALA A 329 -2.89 -10.44 -10.93
C ALA A 329 -3.66 -9.13 -10.63
N TRP A 330 -4.90 -9.06 -11.08
CA TRP A 330 -5.77 -7.90 -10.96
C TRP A 330 -6.59 -7.93 -9.68
N MET A 331 -6.48 -6.86 -8.90
CA MET A 331 -7.31 -6.60 -7.73
C MET A 331 -8.57 -5.87 -8.17
N ALA A 332 -9.66 -6.65 -8.37
CA ALA A 332 -10.98 -6.12 -8.72
C ALA A 332 -11.73 -5.53 -7.52
N THR A 333 -11.04 -4.67 -6.77
CA THR A 333 -11.52 -3.92 -5.60
C THR A 333 -12.19 -2.62 -6.02
N ARG A 334 -12.83 -1.90 -5.08
CA ARG A 334 -13.50 -0.61 -5.38
C ARG A 334 -12.53 0.42 -5.96
N THR A 335 -11.32 0.46 -5.42
CA THR A 335 -10.19 1.15 -6.05
C THR A 335 -9.29 0.05 -6.62
N PRO A 336 -9.22 -0.12 -7.94
CA PRO A 336 -8.53 -1.26 -8.53
C PRO A 336 -7.01 -1.09 -8.53
N TYR A 337 -6.32 -2.22 -8.46
CA TYR A 337 -4.87 -2.33 -8.50
C TYR A 337 -4.45 -3.51 -9.37
N TRP A 338 -3.21 -3.50 -9.86
CA TRP A 338 -2.52 -4.73 -10.21
C TRP A 338 -1.52 -5.02 -9.10
N GLU A 339 -1.54 -6.24 -8.57
CA GLU A 339 -0.70 -6.59 -7.44
C GLU A 339 -0.35 -8.07 -7.45
N GLY A 340 0.93 -8.41 -7.46
CA GLY A 340 1.34 -9.80 -7.45
C GLY A 340 2.83 -10.05 -7.25
N PRO A 341 3.17 -11.32 -6.95
CA PRO A 341 4.55 -11.75 -6.78
C PRO A 341 5.32 -11.68 -8.10
N ILE A 342 6.56 -11.26 -8.01
CA ILE A 342 7.53 -11.20 -9.10
C ILE A 342 8.76 -12.05 -8.77
N SER A 343 9.41 -12.58 -9.80
CA SER A 343 10.77 -13.11 -9.72
C SER A 343 11.69 -12.28 -10.60
N PHE A 344 12.98 -12.25 -10.29
CA PHE A 344 13.93 -11.46 -11.07
C PHE A 344 15.30 -12.13 -11.24
N LYS A 345 15.96 -11.79 -12.34
CA LYS A 345 17.31 -12.23 -12.71
C LYS A 345 18.09 -11.12 -13.43
N GLY A 346 19.41 -11.24 -13.51
CA GLY A 346 20.29 -10.25 -14.12
C GLY A 346 21.60 -10.20 -13.35
N SER A 347 22.01 -9.01 -12.90
CA SER A 347 23.15 -8.90 -11.97
C SER A 347 22.88 -9.52 -10.60
N HIS A 348 21.61 -9.66 -10.22
CA HIS A 348 21.16 -10.34 -9.00
C HIS A 348 19.98 -11.26 -9.32
N THR A 349 19.68 -12.19 -8.42
CA THR A 349 18.51 -13.07 -8.49
C THR A 349 17.70 -12.99 -7.20
N GLY A 350 16.41 -13.22 -7.30
CA GLY A 350 15.53 -13.18 -6.15
C GLY A 350 14.05 -13.15 -6.51
N ARG A 351 13.25 -12.78 -5.52
CA ARG A 351 11.78 -12.71 -5.58
C ARG A 351 11.30 -11.43 -4.93
N GLY A 352 10.05 -11.05 -5.16
CA GLY A 352 9.49 -9.85 -4.56
C GLY A 352 8.02 -9.68 -4.86
N TYR A 353 7.54 -8.47 -4.64
CA TYR A 353 6.20 -8.04 -5.01
C TYR A 353 6.24 -6.77 -5.84
N LEU A 354 5.23 -6.64 -6.70
CA LEU A 354 4.93 -5.44 -7.46
C LEU A 354 3.48 -5.05 -7.21
N GLU A 355 3.27 -3.81 -6.79
CA GLU A 355 1.97 -3.17 -6.69
C GLU A 355 1.91 -1.99 -7.66
N MET A 356 0.82 -1.89 -8.42
CA MET A 356 0.60 -0.82 -9.37
C MET A 356 -0.83 -0.32 -9.29
N THR A 357 -0.98 1.00 -9.23
CA THR A 357 -2.27 1.68 -9.10
C THR A 357 -2.41 2.70 -10.20
N GLY A 358 -3.61 3.08 -10.64
CA GLY A 358 -3.79 4.20 -11.57
C GLY A 358 -3.37 3.94 -13.03
N TYR A 359 -3.62 2.72 -13.52
CA TYR A 359 -3.49 2.32 -14.93
C TYR A 359 -4.86 2.16 -15.63
#